data_AF-A0A385AFH0-F1
#
_entry.id   AF-A0A385AFH0-F1
#
_cell.length_a   1.000
_cell.length_b   1.000
_cell.length_c   1.000
_cell.angle_alpha   90.00
_cell.angle_beta   90.00
_cell.angle_gamma   90.00
#
_symmetry.space_group_name_H-M   'P 1'
#
loop_
_entity.id
_entity.type
_entity.pdbx_description
1 polymer ?
#
loop_
_entity_poly.entity_id
_entity_poly.type
_entity_poly.pdbx_seq_one_letter_code
_entity_poly.pdbx_strand_id
1 'polypeptide(L)'
;MTMIIDILRPLLTAPLLWLAIVYAGWLAHRRISLERKTFRIAINPRWIEVGHFVGHGLLAGLALSCCTLVLGAMVNMQWWLVYQLIAILSLLVAARWQNVSATFLISALVYAGATFIWPQYQMEGQASLLAELLVIIGLVTVINSVLQRWDAEATVTPRVMTSKRGRLTAFFMSRQIYIAPVFFLVPGAIDMPSLGFWPVLNIGHQSYSLVILPLLLGFSLKAVKGLMKSVVTKNANSYLIFGLLLVGFGLIAVAFPNWIIGMLTVALVLSCALQWRLSRRSAHERQLHFTKPYDGVFILGILRETPAAKMGLVVGDTIVECNGEAVSNNDNFYRAIQSQPTYCHLKVQDLNGEFRMAEGAIFADAPHELGVVLFPEN
;
A
#
# COMPACT_ATOMS: atom_id res chain seq x y z
N MET A 1 1.82 -11.51 33.44
CA MET A 1 0.64 -11.28 32.57
C MET A 1 0.18 -9.82 32.61
N THR A 2 -0.06 -9.25 33.80
CA THR A 2 -0.42 -7.83 33.99
C THR A 2 0.56 -6.85 33.30
N MET A 3 1.87 -7.14 33.38
CA MET A 3 2.91 -6.30 32.75
C MET A 3 2.80 -6.14 31.23
N ILE A 4 2.49 -7.23 30.52
CA ILE A 4 2.37 -7.24 29.07
C ILE A 4 1.07 -6.52 28.65
N ILE A 5 0.01 -6.71 29.42
CA ILE A 5 -1.30 -6.11 29.16
C ILE A 5 -1.22 -4.58 29.22
N ASP A 6 -0.46 -4.04 30.17
CA ASP A 6 -0.39 -2.59 30.35
C ASP A 6 0.48 -1.91 29.28
N ILE A 7 1.60 -2.52 28.87
CA ILE A 7 2.41 -2.03 27.74
C ILE A 7 1.60 -2.01 26.44
N LEU A 8 0.75 -3.02 26.24
CA LEU A 8 -0.12 -3.13 25.07
C LEU A 8 -1.37 -2.26 25.18
N ARG A 9 -1.71 -1.73 26.37
CA ARG A 9 -2.96 -1.00 26.58
C ARG A 9 -3.13 0.18 25.59
N PRO A 10 -2.16 1.09 25.39
CA PRO A 10 -2.32 2.20 24.46
C PRO A 10 -2.57 1.75 23.02
N LEU A 11 -1.91 0.66 22.61
CA LEU A 11 -2.11 0.01 21.31
C LEU A 11 -3.52 -0.57 21.19
N LEU A 12 -3.97 -1.33 22.20
CA LEU A 12 -5.26 -2.02 22.21
C LEU A 12 -6.45 -1.06 22.41
N THR A 13 -6.25 0.08 23.06
CA THR A 13 -7.29 1.10 23.23
C THR A 13 -7.39 2.05 22.06
N ALA A 14 -6.41 2.06 21.16
CA ALA A 14 -6.41 2.96 20.01
C ALA A 14 -7.55 2.60 19.03
N PRO A 15 -8.55 3.47 18.81
CA PRO A 15 -9.62 3.20 17.84
C PRO A 15 -9.09 2.96 16.42
N LEU A 16 -7.96 3.58 16.08
CA LEU A 16 -7.28 3.38 14.80
C LEU A 16 -6.91 1.91 14.55
N LEU A 17 -6.49 1.17 15.59
CA LEU A 17 -6.11 -0.24 15.47
C LEU A 17 -7.29 -1.08 14.98
N TRP A 18 -8.40 -1.01 15.70
CA TRP A 18 -9.59 -1.80 15.42
C TRP A 18 -10.22 -1.42 14.09
N LEU A 19 -10.29 -0.13 13.77
CA LEU A 19 -10.79 0.33 12.48
C LEU A 19 -9.94 -0.17 11.32
N ALA A 20 -8.62 -0.19 11.45
CA ALA A 20 -7.76 -0.70 10.39
C ALA A 20 -7.85 -2.23 10.23
N ILE A 21 -8.04 -2.99 11.33
CA ILE A 21 -8.30 -4.45 11.26
C ILE A 21 -9.57 -4.71 10.47
N VAL A 22 -10.67 -4.02 10.82
CA VAL A 22 -11.95 -4.13 10.09
C VAL A 22 -11.78 -3.72 8.63
N TYR A 23 -11.04 -2.62 8.38
CA TYR A 23 -10.78 -2.15 7.02
C TYR A 23 -9.96 -3.14 6.19
N ALA A 24 -8.96 -3.81 6.78
CA ALA A 24 -8.15 -4.82 6.10
C ALA A 24 -9.01 -6.02 5.66
N GLY A 25 -9.89 -6.50 6.54
CA GLY A 25 -10.86 -7.54 6.21
C GLY A 25 -11.85 -7.09 5.12
N TRP A 26 -12.35 -5.85 5.22
CA TRP A 26 -13.22 -5.28 4.20
C TRP A 26 -12.53 -5.13 2.84
N LEU A 27 -11.24 -4.76 2.82
CA LEU A 27 -10.45 -4.65 1.58
C LEU A 27 -10.32 -6.01 0.88
N ALA A 28 -9.98 -7.06 1.63
CA ALA A 28 -9.90 -8.43 1.13
C ALA A 28 -11.26 -8.92 0.60
N HIS A 29 -12.32 -8.74 1.38
CA HIS A 29 -13.68 -9.13 0.98
C HIS A 29 -14.13 -8.38 -0.28
N ARG A 30 -13.92 -7.06 -0.33
CA ARG A 30 -14.30 -6.22 -1.46
C ARG A 30 -13.52 -6.59 -2.72
N ARG A 31 -12.23 -6.93 -2.62
CA ARG A 31 -11.43 -7.42 -3.76
C ARG A 31 -12.07 -8.68 -4.34
N ILE A 32 -12.25 -9.70 -3.51
CA ILE A 32 -12.78 -11.01 -3.93
C ILE A 32 -14.20 -10.88 -4.49
N SER A 33 -15.05 -10.07 -3.84
CA SER A 33 -16.42 -9.82 -4.30
C SER A 33 -16.44 -9.15 -5.68
N LEU A 34 -15.58 -8.14 -5.90
CA LEU A 34 -15.48 -7.47 -7.20
C LEU A 34 -14.92 -8.38 -8.28
N GLU A 35 -13.89 -9.17 -7.98
CA GLU A 35 -13.33 -10.14 -8.93
C GLU A 35 -14.38 -11.17 -9.37
N ARG A 36 -15.10 -11.77 -8.41
CA ARG A 36 -16.18 -12.73 -8.72
C ARG A 36 -17.33 -12.09 -9.51
N LYS A 37 -17.67 -10.83 -9.24
CA LYS A 37 -18.72 -10.12 -9.99
C LYS A 37 -18.30 -9.81 -11.41
N THR A 38 -17.03 -9.47 -11.65
CA THR A 38 -16.55 -9.09 -12.99
C THR A 38 -16.09 -10.27 -13.83
N PHE A 39 -15.40 -11.24 -13.23
CA PHE A 39 -14.74 -12.35 -13.94
C PHE A 39 -15.35 -13.71 -13.63
N ARG A 40 -16.41 -13.80 -12.81
CA ARG A 40 -17.05 -15.04 -12.30
C ARG A 40 -16.14 -15.92 -11.41
N ILE A 41 -14.84 -15.64 -11.39
CA ILE A 41 -13.84 -16.31 -10.54
C ILE A 41 -13.07 -15.30 -9.70
N ALA A 42 -12.49 -15.76 -8.59
CA ALA A 42 -11.52 -14.98 -7.82
C ALA A 42 -10.11 -15.31 -8.31
N ILE A 43 -9.34 -14.30 -8.70
CA ILE A 43 -7.96 -14.49 -9.19
C ILE A 43 -7.10 -14.99 -8.03
N ASN A 44 -7.30 -14.40 -6.86
CA ASN A 44 -6.73 -14.89 -5.63
C ASN A 44 -7.81 -15.01 -4.54
N PRO A 45 -8.21 -16.24 -4.16
CA PRO A 45 -9.23 -16.42 -3.14
C PRO A 45 -8.70 -16.20 -1.72
N ARG A 46 -7.36 -16.19 -1.52
CA ARG A 46 -6.75 -16.04 -0.18
C ARG A 46 -6.84 -14.59 0.28
N TRP A 47 -7.00 -14.38 1.59
CA TRP A 47 -7.04 -13.06 2.22
C TRP A 47 -5.64 -12.52 2.46
N ILE A 48 -4.89 -12.35 1.37
CA ILE A 48 -3.48 -11.92 1.40
C ILE A 48 -3.32 -10.56 2.07
N GLU A 49 -4.30 -9.65 1.91
CA GLU A 49 -4.27 -8.33 2.53
C GLU A 49 -4.23 -8.42 4.05
N VAL A 50 -4.93 -9.38 4.65
CA VAL A 50 -4.92 -9.59 6.10
C VAL A 50 -3.59 -10.19 6.55
N GLY A 51 -3.06 -11.15 5.79
CA GLY A 51 -1.74 -11.74 6.05
C GLY A 51 -0.62 -10.69 6.03
N HIS A 52 -0.60 -9.84 5.01
CA HIS A 52 0.36 -8.74 4.90
C HIS A 52 0.13 -7.64 5.94
N PHE A 53 -1.13 -7.31 6.25
CA PHE A 53 -1.48 -6.33 7.28
C PHE A 53 -0.82 -6.67 8.63
N VAL A 54 -0.89 -7.94 9.04
CA VAL A 54 -0.26 -8.41 10.28
C VAL A 54 1.23 -8.63 10.10
N GLY A 55 1.65 -9.48 9.16
CA GLY A 55 3.05 -9.91 9.03
C GLY A 55 3.99 -8.75 8.70
N HIS A 56 3.72 -8.04 7.61
CA HIS A 56 4.57 -6.93 7.19
C HIS A 56 4.34 -5.67 8.03
N GLY A 57 3.14 -5.49 8.61
CA GLY A 57 2.88 -4.45 9.61
C GLY A 57 3.74 -4.60 10.86
N LEU A 58 3.84 -5.82 11.41
CA LEU A 58 4.73 -6.12 12.54
C LEU A 58 6.21 -5.93 12.18
N LEU A 59 6.65 -6.39 11.01
CA LEU A 59 8.03 -6.17 10.56
C LEU A 59 8.37 -4.68 10.41
N ALA A 60 7.45 -3.90 9.84
CA ALA A 60 7.60 -2.44 9.75
C ALA A 60 7.60 -1.77 11.13
N GLY A 61 6.77 -2.26 12.05
CA GLY A 61 6.73 -1.82 13.45
C GLY A 61 8.06 -2.07 14.17
N LEU A 62 8.63 -3.27 14.02
CA LEU A 62 9.95 -3.60 14.56
C LEU A 62 11.04 -2.70 13.98
N ALA A 63 11.07 -2.53 12.65
CA ALA A 63 12.07 -1.68 11.99
C ALA A 63 11.96 -0.21 12.46
N LEU A 64 10.75 0.35 12.50
CA LEU A 64 10.50 1.71 13.00
C LEU A 64 10.88 1.84 14.47
N SER A 65 10.56 0.84 15.29
CA SER A 65 10.89 0.84 16.72
C SER A 65 12.39 0.85 16.97
N CYS A 66 13.16 0.08 16.20
CA CYS A 66 14.62 0.14 16.25
C CYS A 66 15.11 1.56 15.91
N CYS A 67 14.58 2.18 14.86
CA CYS A 67 14.98 3.53 14.48
C CYS A 67 14.61 4.57 15.55
N THR A 68 13.39 4.54 16.10
CA THR A 68 12.94 5.51 17.11
C THR A 68 13.71 5.37 18.40
N LEU A 69 14.02 4.15 18.84
CA LEU A 69 14.80 3.89 20.05
C LEU A 69 16.27 4.28 19.89
N VAL A 70 16.91 3.95 18.75
CA VAL A 70 18.31 4.31 18.48
C VAL A 70 18.50 5.81 18.37
N LEU A 71 17.54 6.51 17.75
CA LEU A 71 17.57 7.97 17.63
C LEU A 71 17.17 8.66 18.94
N GLY A 72 16.61 7.93 19.91
CA GLY A 72 16.00 8.53 21.10
C GLY A 72 14.81 9.44 20.77
N ALA A 73 14.14 9.20 19.65
CA ALA A 73 13.12 10.09 19.11
C ALA A 73 11.87 10.10 20.01
N MET A 74 11.45 11.31 20.37
CA MET A 74 10.36 11.53 21.30
C MET A 74 9.08 11.96 20.58
N VAL A 75 7.94 11.59 21.15
CA VAL A 75 6.63 11.95 20.61
C VAL A 75 5.73 12.52 21.71
N ASN A 76 5.05 13.62 21.39
CA ASN A 76 4.00 14.16 22.25
C ASN A 76 2.71 13.32 22.12
N MET A 77 2.17 12.90 23.26
CA MET A 77 0.89 12.20 23.36
C MET A 77 -0.29 13.00 22.77
N GLN A 78 -0.31 14.33 22.97
CA GLN A 78 -1.36 15.20 22.41
C GLN A 78 -1.35 15.21 20.88
N TRP A 79 -0.16 15.25 20.29
CA TRP A 79 -0.02 15.11 18.83
C TRP A 79 -0.52 13.73 18.38
N TRP A 80 -0.19 12.65 19.12
CA TRP A 80 -0.63 11.31 18.75
C TRP A 80 -2.15 11.16 18.73
N LEU A 81 -2.88 11.83 19.63
CA LEU A 81 -4.35 11.89 19.59
C LEU A 81 -4.85 12.58 18.32
N VAL A 82 -4.24 13.71 17.92
CA VAL A 82 -4.55 14.42 16.67
C VAL A 82 -4.24 13.54 15.46
N TYR A 83 -3.09 12.85 15.47
CA TYR A 83 -2.69 11.89 14.45
C TYR A 83 -3.72 10.78 14.27
N GLN A 84 -4.22 10.18 15.35
CA GLN A 84 -5.24 9.13 15.24
C GLN A 84 -6.50 9.59 14.54
N LEU A 85 -7.01 10.78 14.88
CA LEU A 85 -8.20 11.34 14.22
C LEU A 85 -7.94 11.52 12.72
N ILE A 86 -6.79 12.07 12.35
CA ILE A 86 -6.42 12.31 10.96
C ILE A 86 -6.15 11.00 10.22
N ALA A 87 -5.58 10.00 10.87
CA ALA A 87 -5.37 8.67 10.31
C ALA A 87 -6.69 7.90 10.11
N ILE A 88 -7.66 8.07 11.01
CA ILE A 88 -9.02 7.51 10.83
C ILE A 88 -9.72 8.19 9.66
N LEU A 89 -9.69 9.53 9.60
CA LEU A 89 -10.23 10.27 8.46
C LEU A 89 -9.53 9.90 7.16
N SER A 90 -8.21 9.72 7.21
CA SER A 90 -7.45 9.26 6.06
C SER A 90 -7.93 7.88 5.66
N LEU A 91 -8.08 6.88 6.53
CA LEU A 91 -8.65 5.56 6.15
C LEU A 91 -10.00 5.64 5.42
N LEU A 92 -10.92 6.49 5.90
CA LEU A 92 -12.25 6.65 5.33
C LEU A 92 -12.22 7.27 3.92
N VAL A 93 -11.40 8.30 3.71
CA VAL A 93 -11.24 9.00 2.42
C VAL A 93 -10.26 8.26 1.48
N ALA A 94 -9.27 7.57 2.05
CA ALA A 94 -8.11 6.97 1.38
C ALA A 94 -8.42 5.69 0.62
N ALA A 95 -9.66 5.18 0.69
CA ALA A 95 -10.14 4.13 -0.20
C ALA A 95 -9.92 4.47 -1.68
N ARG A 96 -9.55 5.71 -2.03
CA ARG A 96 -8.98 6.05 -3.34
C ARG A 96 -7.51 6.50 -3.27
N TRP A 97 -7.12 7.41 -2.37
CA TRP A 97 -5.90 8.23 -2.48
C TRP A 97 -4.99 8.21 -1.24
N GLN A 98 -4.70 7.03 -0.66
CA GLN A 98 -3.81 6.94 0.52
C GLN A 98 -2.42 7.56 0.27
N ASN A 99 -2.05 8.54 1.09
CA ASN A 99 -0.71 9.13 1.16
C ASN A 99 -0.28 9.22 2.62
N VAL A 100 0.62 8.31 3.00
CA VAL A 100 1.08 8.17 4.39
C VAL A 100 1.81 9.43 4.85
N SER A 101 2.76 9.95 4.05
CA SER A 101 3.52 11.15 4.45
C SER A 101 2.62 12.36 4.62
N ALA A 102 1.64 12.58 3.73
CA ALA A 102 0.66 13.66 3.90
C ALA A 102 -0.20 13.49 5.15
N THR A 103 -0.61 12.26 5.50
CA THR A 103 -1.40 11.99 6.71
C THR A 103 -0.66 12.45 7.97
N PHE A 104 0.62 12.10 8.10
CA PHE A 104 1.42 12.53 9.24
C PHE A 104 1.73 14.04 9.20
N LEU A 105 2.07 14.61 8.04
CA LEU A 105 2.37 16.04 7.91
C LEU A 105 1.16 16.91 8.24
N ILE A 106 -0.03 16.52 7.79
CA ILE A 106 -1.29 17.18 8.17
C ILE A 106 -1.49 17.08 9.68
N SER A 107 -1.23 15.92 10.30
CA SER A 107 -1.35 15.80 11.76
C SER A 107 -0.40 16.70 12.55
N ALA A 108 0.84 16.84 12.09
CA ALA A 108 1.82 17.74 12.71
C ALA A 108 1.37 19.21 12.60
N LEU A 109 0.88 19.62 11.42
CA LEU A 109 0.41 20.99 11.19
C LEU A 109 -0.89 21.31 11.92
N VAL A 110 -1.84 20.37 11.96
CA VAL A 110 -3.09 20.54 12.73
C VAL A 110 -2.78 20.66 14.21
N TYR A 111 -1.87 19.84 14.74
CA TYR A 111 -1.42 19.97 16.13
C TYR A 111 -0.74 21.32 16.39
N ALA A 112 0.18 21.76 15.53
CA ALA A 112 0.85 23.05 15.67
C ALA A 112 -0.13 24.24 15.59
N GLY A 113 -1.14 24.16 14.71
CA GLY A 113 -2.20 25.16 14.62
C GLY A 113 -3.13 25.15 15.82
N ALA A 114 -3.47 23.97 16.36
CA ALA A 114 -4.31 23.85 17.55
C ALA A 114 -3.63 24.47 18.79
N THR A 115 -2.32 24.22 18.99
CA THR A 115 -1.58 24.84 20.10
C THR A 115 -1.42 26.35 19.95
N PHE A 116 -1.42 26.87 18.71
CA PHE A 116 -1.42 28.30 18.47
C PHE A 116 -2.74 28.97 18.87
N ILE A 117 -3.87 28.31 18.64
CA ILE A 117 -5.22 28.79 19.03
C ILE A 117 -5.46 28.59 20.53
N TRP A 118 -4.96 27.48 21.09
CA TRP A 118 -5.10 27.10 22.49
C TRP A 118 -3.73 26.90 23.14
N PRO A 119 -3.06 27.99 23.56
CA PRO A 119 -1.71 27.95 24.12
C PRO A 119 -1.57 27.08 25.37
N GLN A 120 -2.66 26.78 26.09
CA GLN A 120 -2.62 25.89 27.25
C GLN A 120 -2.20 24.44 26.91
N TYR A 121 -2.27 24.05 25.63
CA TYR A 121 -1.79 22.76 25.15
C TYR A 121 -0.38 22.82 24.54
N GLN A 122 0.26 23.99 24.53
CA GLN A 122 1.63 24.14 24.08
C GLN A 122 2.59 23.54 25.12
N MET A 123 3.38 22.56 24.68
CA MET A 123 4.43 21.98 25.50
C MET A 123 5.73 22.78 25.38
N GLU A 124 6.51 22.82 26.46
CA GLU A 124 7.88 23.31 26.39
C GLU A 124 8.70 22.47 25.40
N GLY A 125 9.51 23.10 24.55
CA GLY A 125 10.27 22.40 23.52
C GLY A 125 9.44 21.86 22.34
N GLN A 126 8.19 22.31 22.15
CA GLN A 126 7.31 21.86 21.04
C GLN A 126 8.00 21.91 19.67
N ALA A 127 8.79 22.95 19.38
CA ALA A 127 9.47 23.09 18.10
C ALA A 127 10.48 21.95 17.85
N SER A 128 11.22 21.54 18.88
CA SER A 128 12.15 20.41 18.84
C SER A 128 11.41 19.08 18.65
N LEU A 129 10.32 18.86 19.38
CA LEU A 129 9.49 17.66 19.24
C LEU A 129 8.87 17.55 17.83
N LEU A 130 8.46 18.68 17.23
CA LEU A 130 7.97 18.71 15.85
C LEU A 130 9.08 18.43 14.82
N ALA A 131 10.32 18.84 15.11
CA ALA A 131 11.48 18.53 14.28
C ALA A 131 11.83 17.03 14.32
N GLU A 132 11.85 16.43 15.51
CA GLU A 132 12.01 14.97 15.69
C GLU A 132 10.88 14.21 14.99
N LEU A 133 9.64 14.70 15.11
CA LEU A 133 8.51 14.13 14.40
C LEU A 133 8.73 14.17 12.88
N LEU A 134 9.27 15.26 12.32
CA LEU A 134 9.56 15.32 10.88
C LEU A 134 10.58 14.26 10.43
N VAL A 135 11.58 13.94 11.28
CA VAL A 135 12.48 12.80 11.06
C VAL A 135 11.70 11.47 11.03
N ILE A 136 10.82 11.26 12.01
CA ILE A 136 9.96 10.06 12.08
C ILE A 136 9.07 9.95 10.84
N ILE A 137 8.47 11.04 10.37
CA ILE A 137 7.66 11.07 9.15
C ILE A 137 8.50 10.63 7.93
N GLY A 138 9.75 11.09 7.84
CA GLY A 138 10.69 10.65 6.82
C GLY A 138 10.95 9.15 6.87
N LEU A 139 11.23 8.59 8.05
CA LEU A 139 11.44 7.16 8.26
C LEU A 139 10.21 6.31 7.92
N VAL A 140 9.03 6.74 8.37
CA VAL A 140 7.75 6.10 8.02
C VAL A 140 7.54 6.10 6.51
N THR A 141 7.89 7.20 5.83
CA THR A 141 7.76 7.31 4.37
C THR A 141 8.74 6.37 3.65
N VAL A 142 9.98 6.26 4.14
CA VAL A 142 10.97 5.30 3.62
C VAL A 142 10.47 3.87 3.79
N ILE A 143 10.04 3.48 4.99
CA ILE A 143 9.56 2.12 5.26
C ILE A 143 8.29 1.80 4.45
N ASN A 144 7.36 2.76 4.32
CA ASN A 144 6.19 2.59 3.47
C ASN A 144 6.55 2.35 2.01
N SER A 145 7.61 3.00 1.51
CA SER A 145 8.08 2.79 0.13
C SER A 145 8.71 1.40 -0.09
N VAL A 146 9.33 0.82 0.94
CA VAL A 146 9.86 -0.55 0.91
C VAL A 146 8.71 -1.55 0.92
N LEU A 147 7.74 -1.38 1.83
CA LEU A 147 6.52 -2.21 1.86
C LEU A 147 5.78 -2.18 0.52
N GLN A 148 5.69 -1.00 -0.09
CA GLN A 148 5.10 -0.85 -1.41
C GLN A 148 5.81 -1.69 -2.48
N ARG A 149 7.14 -1.84 -2.42
CA ARG A 149 7.87 -2.69 -3.37
C ARG A 149 7.65 -4.17 -3.15
N TRP A 150 7.51 -4.58 -1.90
CA TRP A 150 7.30 -5.99 -1.55
C TRP A 150 5.89 -6.48 -1.89
N ASP A 151 4.87 -5.67 -1.60
CA ASP A 151 3.49 -6.18 -1.64
C ASP A 151 2.67 -5.76 -2.84
N ALA A 152 3.02 -4.64 -3.49
CA ALA A 152 2.13 -4.07 -4.48
C ALA A 152 1.91 -4.95 -5.72
N GLU A 153 2.86 -5.83 -6.07
CA GLU A 153 2.69 -6.79 -7.16
C GLU A 153 1.87 -8.02 -6.74
N ALA A 154 1.89 -8.38 -5.45
CA ALA A 154 1.14 -9.52 -4.93
C ALA A 154 -0.36 -9.23 -4.75
N THR A 155 -0.74 -7.96 -4.55
CA THR A 155 -2.11 -7.50 -4.31
C THR A 155 -2.74 -6.83 -5.54
N VAL A 156 -2.28 -7.18 -6.75
CA VAL A 156 -2.80 -6.62 -8.00
C VAL A 156 -4.14 -7.25 -8.37
N THR A 157 -5.11 -6.41 -8.70
CA THR A 157 -6.40 -6.82 -9.27
C THR A 157 -6.68 -6.03 -10.54
N PRO A 158 -6.99 -6.72 -11.68
CA PRO A 158 -7.49 -6.07 -12.87
C PRO A 158 -8.91 -5.53 -12.67
N ARG A 159 -9.21 -4.41 -13.31
CA ARG A 159 -10.54 -3.83 -13.39
C ARG A 159 -10.84 -3.44 -14.81
N VAL A 160 -12.06 -3.67 -15.24
CA VAL A 160 -12.52 -3.37 -16.59
C VAL A 160 -13.41 -2.14 -16.57
N MET A 161 -13.24 -1.27 -17.56
CA MET A 161 -14.11 -0.12 -17.82
C MET A 161 -14.32 0.06 -19.32
N THR A 162 -15.46 0.60 -19.71
CA THR A 162 -15.70 1.05 -21.08
C THR A 162 -15.00 2.38 -21.32
N SER A 163 -14.18 2.44 -22.37
CA SER A 163 -13.51 3.65 -22.85
C SER A 163 -14.54 4.63 -23.43
N LYS A 164 -14.16 5.91 -23.54
CA LYS A 164 -14.94 6.93 -24.28
C LYS A 164 -15.28 6.51 -25.72
N ARG A 165 -14.49 5.60 -26.29
CA ARG A 165 -14.69 5.01 -27.63
C ARG A 165 -15.55 3.73 -27.63
N GLY A 166 -16.23 3.41 -26.53
CA GLY A 166 -17.08 2.23 -26.40
C GLY A 166 -16.35 0.88 -26.21
N ARG A 167 -15.02 0.83 -26.38
CA ARG A 167 -14.25 -0.42 -26.19
C ARG A 167 -13.96 -0.73 -24.72
N LEU A 168 -13.94 -2.01 -24.35
CA LEU A 168 -13.52 -2.47 -23.02
C LEU A 168 -12.01 -2.29 -22.85
N THR A 169 -11.62 -1.59 -21.78
CA THR A 169 -10.22 -1.34 -21.40
C THR A 169 -10.01 -1.76 -19.95
N ALA A 170 -8.93 -2.47 -19.70
CA ALA A 170 -8.52 -2.85 -18.36
C ALA A 170 -7.54 -1.84 -17.75
N PHE A 171 -7.57 -1.74 -16.43
CA PHE A 171 -6.56 -1.08 -15.63
C PHE A 171 -6.32 -1.89 -14.36
N PHE A 172 -5.12 -1.77 -13.81
CA PHE A 172 -4.72 -2.54 -12.63
C PHE A 172 -4.75 -1.66 -11.39
N MET A 173 -5.26 -2.21 -10.30
CA MET A 173 -5.27 -1.57 -8.99
C MET A 173 -4.49 -2.44 -8.01
N SER A 174 -3.71 -1.81 -7.13
CA SER A 174 -3.07 -2.51 -6.02
C SER A 174 -3.21 -1.67 -4.76
N ARG A 175 -3.70 -2.29 -3.69
CA ARG A 175 -4.05 -1.60 -2.45
C ARG A 175 -3.70 -2.47 -1.26
N GLN A 176 -3.05 -1.86 -0.28
CA GLN A 176 -2.71 -2.52 0.95
C GLN A 176 -2.64 -1.49 2.08
N ILE A 177 -3.07 -1.89 3.27
CA ILE A 177 -2.88 -1.13 4.50
C ILE A 177 -2.13 -1.98 5.52
N TYR A 178 -1.48 -1.32 6.47
CA TYR A 178 -0.76 -1.97 7.57
C TYR A 178 -0.95 -1.16 8.84
N ILE A 179 -0.86 -1.84 9.97
CA ILE A 179 -0.57 -1.18 11.24
C ILE A 179 0.78 -1.66 11.76
N ALA A 180 1.66 -0.70 11.97
CA ALA A 180 2.94 -0.89 12.61
C ALA A 180 2.81 -0.50 14.10
N PRO A 181 2.90 -1.43 15.05
CA PRO A 181 3.09 -1.08 16.45
C PRO A 181 4.52 -0.58 16.65
N VAL A 182 4.68 0.70 16.97
CA VAL A 182 6.00 1.35 17.09
C VAL A 182 6.25 1.80 18.52
N PHE A 183 7.43 1.49 19.05
CA PHE A 183 7.90 1.98 20.34
C PHE A 183 8.32 3.45 20.25
N PHE A 184 7.83 4.29 21.15
CA PHE A 184 8.19 5.70 21.26
C PHE A 184 8.52 6.08 22.70
N LEU A 185 9.42 7.05 22.85
CA LEU A 185 9.65 7.73 24.12
C LEU A 185 8.68 8.91 24.23
N VAL A 186 7.92 8.96 25.31
CA VAL A 186 7.03 10.08 25.62
C VAL A 186 7.61 10.84 26.81
N PRO A 187 7.90 12.14 26.69
CA PRO A 187 8.40 12.93 27.80
C PRO A 187 7.31 13.15 28.84
N GLY A 188 7.67 12.99 30.11
CA GLY A 188 6.75 13.10 31.25
C GLY A 188 6.22 11.76 31.75
N ALA A 189 5.86 11.72 33.03
CA ALA A 189 5.05 10.64 33.56
C ALA A 189 3.67 10.76 32.94
N ILE A 190 3.25 9.77 32.16
CA ILE A 190 1.83 9.63 31.86
C ILE A 190 1.16 9.38 33.22
N ASP A 191 0.16 10.17 33.60
CA ASP A 191 -0.72 9.92 34.75
C ASP A 191 -1.57 8.65 34.50
N MET A 192 -0.91 7.53 34.23
CA MET A 192 -1.47 6.20 34.26
C MET A 192 -1.39 5.72 35.71
N PRO A 193 -2.43 5.04 36.22
CA PRO A 193 -2.50 4.65 37.62
C PRO A 193 -1.26 3.86 38.05
N SER A 194 -0.82 4.18 39.28
CA SER A 194 0.35 3.78 40.09
C SER A 194 0.76 2.29 40.16
N LEU A 195 0.61 1.51 39.10
CA LEU A 195 1.22 0.18 39.03
C LEU A 195 2.66 0.35 38.55
N GLY A 196 3.56 0.53 39.54
CA GLY A 196 4.97 0.93 39.41
C GLY A 196 5.92 -0.04 38.69
N PHE A 197 5.55 -0.50 37.50
CA PHE A 197 6.41 -1.29 36.62
C PHE A 197 6.54 -0.71 35.20
N TRP A 198 5.92 0.46 34.91
CA TRP A 198 6.14 1.11 33.62
C TRP A 198 7.64 1.38 33.46
N PRO A 199 8.27 1.01 32.32
CA PRO A 199 9.67 1.32 32.06
C PRO A 199 9.81 2.84 31.89
N VAL A 200 9.92 3.53 33.02
CA VAL A 200 10.28 4.92 33.09
C VAL A 200 11.79 4.98 32.97
N LEU A 201 12.26 5.43 31.82
CA LEU A 201 13.67 5.68 31.61
C LEU A 201 13.99 7.03 32.22
N ASN A 202 14.85 7.05 33.23
CA ASN A 202 15.40 8.29 33.76
C ASN A 202 16.70 8.57 33.03
N ILE A 203 16.70 9.56 32.14
CA ILE A 203 17.90 10.02 31.44
C ILE A 203 18.20 11.43 31.96
N GLY A 204 19.27 11.57 32.73
CA GLY A 204 19.57 12.79 33.47
C GLY A 204 18.52 13.05 34.57
N HIS A 205 17.87 14.22 34.52
CA HIS A 205 16.84 14.65 35.48
C HIS A 205 15.41 14.54 34.93
N GLN A 206 15.22 13.98 33.73
CA GLN A 206 13.92 13.83 33.10
C GLN A 206 13.50 12.36 33.03
N SER A 207 12.21 12.12 33.26
CA SER A 207 11.58 10.81 33.19
C SER A 207 10.84 10.64 31.87
N TYR A 208 11.10 9.52 31.17
CA TYR A 208 10.50 9.18 29.89
C TYR A 208 9.71 7.89 29.99
N SER A 209 8.51 7.88 29.42
CA SER A 209 7.64 6.70 29.37
C SER A 209 7.77 6.03 28.00
N LEU A 210 8.13 4.74 27.96
CA LEU A 210 8.16 3.96 26.71
C LEU A 210 6.76 3.46 26.35
N VAL A 211 6.21 3.87 25.21
CA VAL A 211 4.83 3.56 24.77
C VAL A 211 4.81 2.89 23.40
N ILE A 212 3.88 1.95 23.18
CA ILE A 212 3.61 1.37 21.86
C ILE A 212 2.44 2.11 21.20
N LEU A 213 2.70 2.74 20.06
CA LEU A 213 1.70 3.49 19.29
C LEU A 213 1.45 2.82 17.92
N PRO A 214 0.19 2.57 17.53
CA PRO A 214 -0.13 2.07 16.20
C PRO A 214 0.03 3.18 15.17
N LEU A 215 0.89 2.93 14.18
CA LEU A 215 1.06 3.78 13.01
C LEU A 215 0.41 3.13 11.79
N LEU A 216 -0.44 3.89 11.10
CA LEU A 216 -1.05 3.49 9.85
C LEU A 216 -0.05 3.68 8.69
N LEU A 217 0.25 2.59 7.99
CA LEU A 217 0.96 2.59 6.71
C LEU A 217 0.05 2.03 5.61
N GLY A 218 0.49 2.15 4.36
CA GLY A 218 -0.22 1.60 3.22
C GLY A 218 -0.01 2.37 1.93
N PHE A 219 -0.61 1.85 0.87
CA PHE A 219 -0.56 2.43 -0.46
C PHE A 219 -1.84 2.12 -1.26
N SER A 220 -2.14 3.00 -2.21
CA SER A 220 -3.17 2.79 -3.23
C SER A 220 -2.61 3.19 -4.58
N LEU A 221 -2.27 2.18 -5.38
CA LEU A 221 -1.73 2.33 -6.72
C LEU A 221 -2.77 2.02 -7.78
N LYS A 222 -2.70 2.79 -8.86
CA LYS A 222 -3.46 2.59 -10.08
C LYS A 222 -2.49 2.60 -11.25
N ALA A 223 -2.53 1.56 -12.09
CA ALA A 223 -1.79 1.48 -13.33
C ALA A 223 -2.79 1.42 -14.50
N VAL A 224 -2.83 2.46 -15.34
CA VAL A 224 -3.80 2.57 -16.45
C VAL A 224 -3.18 2.19 -17.79
N LYS A 225 -1.95 2.62 -18.05
CA LYS A 225 -1.25 2.47 -19.34
C LYS A 225 0.15 1.91 -19.21
N GLY A 226 0.36 1.02 -18.25
CA GLY A 226 1.65 0.40 -18.00
C GLY A 226 1.53 -0.79 -17.06
N LEU A 227 2.57 -1.63 -17.05
CA LEU A 227 2.70 -2.74 -16.12
C LEU A 227 2.77 -2.24 -14.67
N MET A 228 2.10 -2.94 -13.76
CA MET A 228 2.10 -2.56 -12.33
C MET A 228 3.53 -2.46 -11.78
N LYS A 229 4.42 -3.39 -12.15
CA LYS A 229 5.84 -3.39 -11.77
C LYS A 229 6.57 -2.07 -12.07
N SER A 230 6.33 -1.48 -13.24
CA SER A 230 6.91 -0.18 -13.62
C SER A 230 6.34 0.97 -12.77
N VAL A 231 5.05 0.93 -12.46
CA VAL A 231 4.40 1.93 -11.59
C VAL A 231 4.90 1.82 -10.16
N VAL A 232 5.02 0.60 -9.62
CA VAL A 232 5.51 0.32 -8.26
C VAL A 232 6.93 0.82 -8.09
N THR A 233 7.85 0.42 -8.97
CA THR A 233 9.26 0.81 -8.89
C THR A 233 9.44 2.33 -8.93
N LYS A 234 8.77 3.03 -9.85
CA LYS A 234 8.83 4.50 -9.96
C LYS A 234 8.24 5.19 -8.73
N ASN A 235 7.06 4.74 -8.27
CA ASN A 235 6.39 5.35 -7.12
C ASN A 235 7.20 5.15 -5.85
N ALA A 236 7.62 3.92 -5.58
CA ALA A 236 8.42 3.58 -4.42
C ALA A 236 9.78 4.29 -4.41
N ASN A 237 10.49 4.36 -5.55
CA ASN A 237 11.74 5.15 -5.64
C ASN A 237 11.51 6.62 -5.31
N SER A 238 10.40 7.20 -5.81
CA SER A 238 10.10 8.61 -5.57
C SER A 238 9.77 8.88 -4.10
N TYR A 239 9.00 8.01 -3.45
CA TYR A 239 8.72 8.12 -2.01
C TYR A 239 9.91 7.76 -1.13
N LEU A 240 10.80 6.87 -1.57
CA LEU A 240 12.07 6.58 -0.89
C LEU A 240 12.93 7.84 -0.82
N ILE A 241 13.18 8.48 -1.97
CA ILE A 241 13.97 9.71 -2.06
C ILE A 241 13.28 10.82 -1.24
N PHE A 242 11.96 10.96 -1.37
CA PHE A 242 11.21 11.95 -0.61
C PHE A 242 11.31 11.72 0.90
N GLY A 243 11.19 10.47 1.36
CA GLY A 243 11.36 10.12 2.78
C GLY A 243 12.75 10.45 3.30
N LEU A 244 13.81 10.16 2.53
CA LEU A 244 15.19 10.54 2.87
C LEU A 244 15.37 12.06 2.93
N LEU A 245 14.76 12.81 2.01
CA LEU A 245 14.75 14.27 2.05
C LEU A 245 14.03 14.79 3.31
N LEU A 246 12.92 14.19 3.72
CA LEU A 246 12.23 14.55 4.96
C LEU A 246 13.07 14.26 6.21
N VAL A 247 13.82 13.14 6.23
CA VAL A 247 14.79 12.87 7.31
C VAL A 247 15.83 13.97 7.38
N GLY A 248 16.47 14.31 6.24
CA GLY A 248 17.44 15.40 6.19
C GLY A 248 16.85 16.74 6.63
N PHE A 249 15.61 17.02 6.23
CA PHE A 249 14.91 18.24 6.63
C PHE A 249 14.57 18.27 8.12
N GLY A 250 14.17 17.14 8.70
CA GLY A 250 13.97 16.99 10.14
C GLY A 250 15.27 17.22 10.93
N LEU A 251 16.40 16.69 10.46
CA LEU A 251 17.71 16.92 11.09
C LEU A 251 18.13 18.40 11.05
N ILE A 252 17.89 19.08 9.93
CA ILE A 252 18.10 20.54 9.84
C ILE A 252 17.16 21.28 10.79
N ALA A 253 15.91 20.82 10.93
CA ALA A 253 14.94 21.44 11.82
C ALA A 253 15.28 21.27 13.31
N VAL A 254 15.97 20.19 13.68
CA VAL A 254 16.49 20.00 15.05
C VAL A 254 17.53 21.08 15.37
N ALA A 255 18.37 21.45 14.40
CA ALA A 255 19.34 22.53 14.55
C ALA A 255 18.72 23.94 14.48
N PHE A 256 17.61 24.10 13.74
CA PHE A 256 16.91 25.37 13.57
C PHE A 256 15.39 25.26 13.87
N PRO A 257 14.98 25.03 15.13
CA PRO A 257 13.59 24.73 15.47
C PRO A 257 12.60 25.85 15.11
N ASN A 258 13.05 27.10 15.09
CA ASN A 258 12.19 28.26 14.80
C ASN A 258 11.54 28.22 13.40
N TRP A 259 12.10 27.46 12.45
CA TRP A 259 11.59 27.36 11.08
C TRP A 259 10.68 26.14 10.86
N ILE A 260 10.43 25.31 11.87
CA ILE A 260 9.77 24.01 11.73
C ILE A 260 8.39 24.09 11.06
N ILE A 261 7.58 25.12 11.35
CA ILE A 261 6.25 25.27 10.73
C ILE A 261 6.38 25.50 9.22
N GLY A 262 7.31 26.36 8.80
CA GLY A 262 7.64 26.58 7.39
C GLY A 262 8.14 25.30 6.72
N MET A 263 8.95 24.50 7.43
CA MET A 263 9.45 23.22 6.94
C MET A 263 8.31 22.20 6.77
N LEU A 264 7.44 22.03 7.76
CA LEU A 264 6.29 21.13 7.68
C LEU A 264 5.32 21.50 6.55
N THR A 265 5.07 22.79 6.35
CA THR A 265 4.22 23.28 5.24
C THR A 265 4.82 22.99 3.87
N VAL A 266 6.11 23.29 3.67
CA VAL A 266 6.83 22.95 2.43
C VAL A 266 6.82 21.44 2.19
N ALA A 267 7.09 20.64 3.22
CA ALA A 267 7.04 19.19 3.16
C ALA A 267 5.64 18.67 2.73
N LEU A 268 4.57 19.24 3.29
CA LEU A 268 3.20 18.87 2.92
C LEU A 268 2.89 19.21 1.46
N VAL A 269 3.24 20.42 1.02
CA VAL A 269 3.05 20.86 -0.37
C VAL A 269 3.80 19.93 -1.33
N LEU A 270 5.06 19.58 -1.03
CA LEU A 270 5.85 18.66 -1.83
C LEU A 270 5.26 17.24 -1.82
N SER A 271 4.75 16.74 -0.70
CA SER A 271 4.08 15.44 -0.63
C SER A 271 2.84 15.39 -1.52
N CYS A 272 1.99 16.42 -1.46
CA CYS A 272 0.80 16.54 -2.30
C CYS A 272 1.17 16.68 -3.79
N ALA A 273 2.17 17.51 -4.11
CA ALA A 273 2.66 17.68 -5.47
C ALA A 273 3.25 16.38 -6.05
N LEU A 274 3.97 15.62 -5.22
CA LEU A 274 4.53 14.32 -5.60
C LEU A 274 3.41 13.32 -5.92
N GLN A 275 2.43 13.19 -5.03
CA GLN A 275 1.27 12.32 -5.25
C GLN A 275 0.51 12.70 -6.52
N TRP A 276 0.29 14.00 -6.74
CA TRP A 276 -0.37 14.50 -7.94
C TRP A 276 0.41 14.19 -9.22
N ARG A 277 1.73 14.42 -9.21
CA ARG A 277 2.63 14.11 -10.33
C ARG A 277 2.61 12.62 -10.67
N LEU A 278 2.70 11.74 -9.67
CA LEU A 278 2.71 10.29 -9.86
C LEU A 278 1.35 9.79 -10.36
N SER A 279 0.25 10.35 -9.83
CA SER A 279 -1.12 10.04 -10.26
C SER A 279 -1.38 10.45 -11.72
N ARG A 280 -0.90 11.65 -12.13
CA ARG A 280 -1.01 12.12 -13.52
C ARG A 280 -0.16 11.30 -14.48
N ARG A 281 1.06 10.94 -14.08
CA ARG A 281 1.95 10.11 -14.89
C ARG A 281 1.33 8.77 -15.22
N SER A 282 0.76 8.06 -14.25
CA SER A 282 0.06 6.79 -14.50
C SER A 282 -1.07 6.90 -15.55
N ALA A 283 -1.72 8.07 -15.66
CA ALA A 283 -2.75 8.32 -16.65
C ALA A 283 -2.20 8.67 -18.06
N HIS A 284 -0.96 9.15 -18.14
CA HIS A 284 -0.33 9.69 -19.35
C HIS A 284 0.91 8.91 -19.82
N GLU A 285 1.30 7.83 -19.15
CA GLU A 285 2.38 6.97 -19.64
C GLU A 285 2.06 6.48 -21.06
N ARG A 286 3.08 6.62 -21.91
CA ARG A 286 3.05 6.29 -23.33
C ARG A 286 3.15 4.76 -23.48
N GLN A 287 2.36 4.24 -24.43
CA GLN A 287 2.58 3.02 -25.22
C GLN A 287 1.92 1.68 -24.83
N LEU A 288 1.30 1.48 -23.66
CA LEU A 288 0.58 0.23 -23.39
C LEU A 288 -0.92 0.46 -23.18
N HIS A 289 -1.72 0.02 -24.15
CA HIS A 289 -3.18 0.05 -24.08
C HIS A 289 -3.71 -1.36 -23.82
N PHE A 290 -4.15 -1.64 -22.59
CA PHE A 290 -4.86 -2.87 -22.23
C PHE A 290 -6.31 -2.84 -22.73
N THR A 291 -6.51 -2.67 -24.03
CA THR A 291 -7.85 -2.69 -24.64
C THR A 291 -8.09 -4.05 -25.27
N LYS A 292 -9.33 -4.55 -25.20
CA LYS A 292 -9.70 -5.79 -25.91
C LYS A 292 -9.24 -5.68 -27.39
N PRO A 293 -8.36 -6.60 -27.86
CA PRO A 293 -7.89 -6.58 -29.22
C PRO A 293 -9.02 -7.01 -30.18
N TYR A 294 -8.82 -6.77 -31.47
CA TYR A 294 -9.74 -7.24 -32.51
C TYR A 294 -9.51 -8.72 -32.80
N ASP A 295 -8.24 -9.13 -32.83
CA ASP A 295 -7.81 -10.51 -33.01
C ASP A 295 -7.07 -10.97 -31.75
N GLY A 296 -7.30 -12.22 -31.35
CA GLY A 296 -6.74 -12.78 -30.13
C GLY A 296 -7.53 -12.51 -28.85
N VAL A 297 -7.04 -13.14 -27.79
CA VAL A 297 -7.63 -13.13 -26.45
C VAL A 297 -6.62 -12.56 -25.45
N PHE A 298 -7.00 -11.46 -24.80
CA PHE A 298 -6.10 -10.67 -23.96
C PHE A 298 -6.10 -11.12 -22.50
N ILE A 299 -4.92 -11.40 -21.95
CA ILE A 299 -4.75 -11.92 -20.59
C ILE A 299 -4.72 -10.76 -19.57
N LEU A 300 -5.75 -10.68 -18.73
CA LEU A 300 -5.89 -9.71 -17.63
C LEU A 300 -5.35 -10.22 -16.29
N GLY A 301 -5.25 -11.53 -16.13
CA GLY A 301 -4.83 -12.16 -14.89
C GLY A 301 -4.53 -13.63 -15.13
N ILE A 302 -3.75 -14.22 -14.22
CA ILE A 302 -3.40 -15.64 -14.28
C ILE A 302 -3.58 -16.20 -12.88
N LEU A 303 -4.36 -17.27 -12.77
CA LEU A 303 -4.57 -17.98 -11.51
C LEU A 303 -3.28 -18.71 -11.13
N ARG A 304 -2.91 -18.65 -9.85
CA ARG A 304 -1.75 -19.40 -9.33
C ARG A 304 -2.00 -20.91 -9.44
N GLU A 305 -0.92 -21.67 -9.61
CA GLU A 305 -0.95 -23.13 -9.61
C GLU A 305 -1.79 -23.74 -10.77
N THR A 306 -1.95 -23.01 -11.87
CA THR A 306 -2.73 -23.44 -13.07
C THR A 306 -1.83 -23.76 -14.27
N PRO A 307 -2.33 -24.45 -15.32
CA PRO A 307 -1.58 -24.68 -16.55
C PRO A 307 -1.04 -23.39 -17.17
N ALA A 308 -1.84 -22.32 -17.23
CA ALA A 308 -1.42 -21.01 -17.72
C ALA A 308 -0.18 -20.46 -16.97
N ALA A 309 -0.14 -20.62 -15.65
CA ALA A 309 1.01 -20.22 -14.84
C ALA A 309 2.24 -21.08 -15.13
N LYS A 310 2.06 -22.40 -15.34
CA LYS A 310 3.15 -23.34 -15.67
C LYS A 310 3.72 -23.12 -17.07
N MET A 311 2.88 -22.69 -18.02
CA MET A 311 3.27 -22.32 -19.40
C MET A 311 4.05 -20.99 -19.47
N GLY A 312 4.18 -20.26 -18.37
CA GLY A 312 4.91 -18.99 -18.33
C GLY A 312 4.20 -17.85 -19.06
N LEU A 313 2.87 -17.90 -19.16
CA LEU A 313 2.06 -16.79 -19.64
C LEU A 313 2.20 -15.60 -18.68
N VAL A 314 2.09 -14.37 -19.21
CA VAL A 314 2.22 -13.14 -18.41
C VAL A 314 1.01 -12.25 -18.64
N VAL A 315 0.62 -11.51 -17.59
CA VAL A 315 -0.44 -10.50 -17.71
C VAL A 315 -0.03 -9.42 -18.71
N GLY A 316 -0.86 -9.18 -19.71
CA GLY A 316 -0.57 -8.28 -20.81
C GLY A 316 -0.36 -8.99 -22.16
N ASP A 317 -0.12 -10.29 -22.13
CA ASP A 317 -0.01 -11.13 -23.34
C ASP A 317 -1.36 -11.26 -24.07
N THR A 318 -1.31 -11.44 -25.38
CA THR A 318 -2.48 -11.75 -26.24
C THR A 318 -2.30 -13.12 -26.88
N ILE A 319 -3.20 -14.05 -26.61
CA ILE A 319 -3.23 -15.37 -27.27
C ILE A 319 -3.84 -15.19 -28.66
N VAL A 320 -3.11 -15.53 -29.71
CA VAL A 320 -3.56 -15.33 -31.11
C VAL A 320 -3.96 -16.66 -31.76
N GLU A 321 -3.29 -17.75 -31.41
CA GLU A 321 -3.65 -19.10 -31.88
C GLU A 321 -3.58 -20.11 -30.70
N CYS A 322 -4.45 -21.11 -30.75
CA CYS A 322 -4.50 -22.23 -29.82
C CYS A 322 -4.66 -23.53 -30.62
N ASN A 323 -3.75 -24.48 -30.45
CA ASN A 323 -3.74 -25.77 -31.16
C ASN A 323 -3.81 -25.63 -32.69
N GLY A 324 -3.19 -24.58 -33.24
CA GLY A 324 -3.22 -24.28 -34.68
C GLY A 324 -4.49 -23.58 -35.18
N GLU A 325 -5.47 -23.33 -34.30
CA GLU A 325 -6.68 -22.57 -34.61
C GLU A 325 -6.54 -21.10 -34.18
N ALA A 326 -6.93 -20.17 -35.05
CA ALA A 326 -6.94 -18.74 -34.74
C ALA A 326 -8.05 -18.41 -33.74
N VAL A 327 -7.71 -17.68 -32.67
CA VAL A 327 -8.65 -17.30 -31.61
C VAL A 327 -8.90 -15.80 -31.59
N SER A 328 -10.16 -15.41 -31.35
CA SER A 328 -10.60 -14.00 -31.39
C SER A 328 -11.59 -13.61 -30.29
N ASN A 329 -12.13 -14.59 -29.57
CA ASN A 329 -13.04 -14.40 -28.45
C ASN A 329 -12.91 -15.56 -27.45
N ASN A 330 -13.53 -15.43 -26.27
CA ASN A 330 -13.37 -16.42 -25.20
C ASN A 330 -14.01 -17.75 -25.60
N ASP A 331 -15.17 -17.73 -26.26
CA ASP A 331 -15.85 -18.93 -26.75
C ASP A 331 -15.02 -19.75 -27.75
N ASN A 332 -14.39 -19.09 -28.73
CA ASN A 332 -13.51 -19.72 -29.70
C ASN A 332 -12.27 -20.28 -29.00
N PHE A 333 -11.67 -19.51 -28.10
CA PHE A 333 -10.54 -20.00 -27.30
C PHE A 333 -10.89 -21.25 -26.48
N TYR A 334 -12.07 -21.26 -25.85
CA TYR A 334 -12.55 -22.42 -25.11
C TYR A 334 -12.71 -23.66 -26.02
N ARG A 335 -13.28 -23.49 -27.22
CA ARG A 335 -13.40 -24.57 -28.20
C ARG A 335 -12.03 -25.06 -28.70
N ALA A 336 -11.11 -24.15 -28.98
CA ALA A 336 -9.75 -24.48 -29.42
C ALA A 336 -8.94 -25.22 -28.35
N ILE A 337 -9.21 -24.99 -27.06
CA ILE A 337 -8.63 -25.80 -25.97
C ILE A 337 -9.21 -27.23 -26.01
N GLN A 338 -10.52 -27.36 -26.26
CA GLN A 338 -11.20 -28.67 -26.27
C GLN A 338 -10.80 -29.56 -27.45
N SER A 339 -10.27 -29.00 -28.55
CA SER A 339 -9.78 -29.78 -29.69
C SER A 339 -8.65 -30.74 -29.27
N GLN A 340 -7.85 -30.37 -28.27
CA GLN A 340 -6.79 -31.20 -27.71
C GLN A 340 -6.79 -31.11 -26.16
N PRO A 341 -7.57 -31.97 -25.47
CA PRO A 341 -7.85 -31.80 -24.05
C PRO A 341 -6.70 -32.15 -23.10
N THR A 342 -5.61 -32.76 -23.59
CA THR A 342 -4.45 -33.19 -22.78
C THR A 342 -3.21 -32.32 -22.99
N TYR A 343 -3.18 -31.52 -24.06
CA TYR A 343 -2.01 -30.71 -24.41
C TYR A 343 -2.45 -29.45 -25.14
N CYS A 344 -1.89 -28.30 -24.76
CA CYS A 344 -2.18 -27.04 -25.42
C CYS A 344 -0.92 -26.44 -26.02
N HIS A 345 -1.00 -26.05 -27.29
CA HIS A 345 0.01 -25.26 -27.99
C HIS A 345 -0.55 -23.86 -28.24
N LEU A 346 0.00 -22.85 -27.56
CA LEU A 346 -0.45 -21.47 -27.64
C LEU A 346 0.58 -20.62 -28.38
N LYS A 347 0.11 -19.84 -29.35
CA LYS A 347 0.91 -18.74 -29.93
C LYS A 347 0.48 -17.44 -29.30
N VAL A 348 1.42 -16.79 -28.64
CA VAL A 348 1.15 -15.65 -27.77
C VAL A 348 1.98 -14.46 -28.24
N GLN A 349 1.34 -13.31 -28.36
CA GLN A 349 1.98 -12.04 -28.64
C GLN A 349 2.22 -11.29 -27.32
N ASP A 350 3.47 -10.89 -27.08
CA ASP A 350 3.84 -10.11 -25.90
C ASP A 350 3.45 -8.62 -26.05
N LEU A 351 3.77 -7.82 -25.03
CA LEU A 351 3.52 -6.36 -25.05
C LEU A 351 4.39 -5.58 -26.05
N ASN A 352 5.48 -6.17 -26.56
CA ASN A 352 6.35 -5.58 -27.57
C ASN A 352 5.91 -5.95 -29.01
N GLY A 353 4.95 -6.86 -29.14
CA GLY A 353 4.46 -7.37 -30.41
C GLY A 353 5.22 -8.62 -30.91
N GLU A 354 6.14 -9.17 -30.11
CA GLU A 354 6.90 -10.37 -30.41
C GLU A 354 6.06 -11.61 -30.14
N PHE A 355 6.11 -12.58 -31.04
CA PHE A 355 5.42 -13.85 -30.90
C PHE A 355 6.30 -14.87 -30.18
N ARG A 356 5.74 -15.55 -29.19
CA ARG A 356 6.34 -16.69 -28.53
C ARG A 356 5.35 -17.85 -28.46
N MET A 357 5.87 -19.06 -28.55
CA MET A 357 5.09 -20.27 -28.30
C MET A 357 5.12 -20.60 -26.81
N ALA A 358 3.95 -20.95 -26.27
CA ALA A 358 3.79 -21.42 -24.90
C ALA A 358 3.05 -22.75 -24.95
N GLU A 359 3.63 -23.77 -24.34
CA GLU A 359 3.11 -25.13 -24.41
C GLU A 359 3.02 -25.76 -23.03
N GLY A 360 2.06 -26.66 -22.85
CA GLY A 360 1.94 -27.41 -21.61
C GLY A 360 0.82 -28.44 -21.64
N ALA A 361 1.00 -29.45 -20.79
CA ALA A 361 -0.03 -30.45 -20.55
C ALA A 361 -1.22 -29.84 -19.78
N ILE A 362 -2.42 -30.25 -20.17
CA ILE A 362 -3.66 -29.94 -19.47
C ILE A 362 -4.00 -31.15 -18.59
N PHE A 363 -4.19 -30.92 -17.30
CA PHE A 363 -4.56 -31.94 -16.33
C PHE A 363 -6.09 -31.98 -16.17
N ALA A 364 -6.65 -33.11 -15.73
CA ALA A 364 -8.09 -33.31 -15.63
C ALA A 364 -8.80 -32.34 -14.65
N ASP A 365 -8.06 -31.79 -13.70
CA ASP A 365 -8.48 -30.79 -12.72
C ASP A 365 -8.18 -29.35 -13.16
N ALA A 366 -7.75 -29.14 -14.41
CA ALA A 366 -7.41 -27.82 -14.91
C ALA A 366 -8.63 -26.88 -14.84
N PRO A 367 -8.45 -25.65 -14.32
CA PRO A 367 -9.52 -24.67 -14.30
C PRO A 367 -9.93 -24.25 -15.70
N HIS A 368 -11.13 -23.67 -15.80
CA HIS A 368 -11.66 -23.09 -17.02
C HIS A 368 -10.64 -22.15 -17.69
N GLU A 369 -10.56 -22.20 -19.03
CA GLU A 369 -9.62 -21.40 -19.83
C GLU A 369 -8.15 -21.52 -19.36
N LEU A 370 -7.70 -22.72 -18.96
CA LEU A 370 -6.33 -22.97 -18.47
C LEU A 370 -5.93 -22.16 -17.22
N GLY A 371 -6.86 -21.41 -16.62
CA GLY A 371 -6.61 -20.48 -15.51
C GLY A 371 -6.21 -19.06 -15.95
N VAL A 372 -6.43 -18.66 -17.20
CA VAL A 372 -6.33 -17.24 -17.58
C VAL A 372 -7.60 -16.48 -17.19
N VAL A 373 -7.45 -15.18 -16.93
CA VAL A 373 -8.57 -14.26 -16.68
C VAL A 373 -8.66 -13.30 -17.85
N LEU A 374 -9.82 -13.30 -18.49
CA LEU A 374 -10.07 -12.57 -19.73
C LEU A 374 -11.03 -11.40 -19.53
N PHE A 375 -11.26 -10.61 -20.58
CA PHE A 375 -12.35 -9.63 -20.56
C PHE A 375 -13.71 -10.34 -20.42
N PRO A 376 -14.63 -9.80 -19.61
CA PRO A 376 -15.99 -10.32 -19.56
C PRO A 376 -16.66 -10.17 -20.92
N GLU A 377 -17.37 -11.20 -21.33
CA GLU A 377 -18.28 -11.15 -22.48
C GLU A 377 -19.66 -10.71 -21.99
N ASN A 378 -20.33 -9.91 -22.82
CA ASN A 378 -21.66 -9.37 -22.53
C ASN A 378 -22.73 -10.45 -22.70
#